data_AF-A0A840K9D0-F1
#
_entry.id   AF-A0A840K9D0-F1
#
_cell.length_a   1.000
_cell.length_b   1.000
_cell.length_c   1.000
_cell.angle_alpha   90.00
_cell.angle_beta   90.00
_cell.angle_gamma   90.00
#
_symmetry.space_group_name_H-M   'P 1'
#
loop_
_entity.id
_entity.type
_entity.pdbx_description
1 polymer ?
#
loop_
_entity_poly.entity_id
_entity_poly.type
_entity_poly.pdbx_seq_one_letter_code
_entity_poly.pdbx_strand_id
1 'polypeptide(L)'
;MKRKTFISCMLYCCLYNGQVGIQTATPDPSAVLDVKAPLNNKGVLIPLLTTAQINAISNPATGLMVINSSSRLIWINTGTSAVPRWVEVSTTLKSAATTSSFSSGTLSLAIPNNNATGISHAINVTGIPKTLSLTDYPKISQVCLNITHTYDADLDITLIAPDGTTFITLSDDNGDDGNNYTNTCFKPVAGMSILSGAAPFTGSFLPEVPFSTFNGQNINGNWTLKVVDDAAQDTGTLTGWSIEFQH
;
A
#
# COMPACT_ATOMS: atom_id res chain seq x y z
N MET A 1 -36.99 -25.43 84.01
CA MET A 1 -36.25 -25.62 82.74
C MET A 1 -35.98 -24.26 82.11
N LYS A 2 -34.72 -23.82 81.99
CA LYS A 2 -34.35 -22.62 81.21
C LYS A 2 -33.29 -23.05 80.19
N ARG A 3 -33.71 -23.22 78.93
CA ARG A 3 -32.88 -23.66 77.80
C ARG A 3 -32.08 -22.44 77.32
N LYS A 4 -30.76 -22.46 77.47
CA LYS A 4 -29.86 -21.43 76.92
C LYS A 4 -29.55 -21.81 75.48
N THR A 5 -30.07 -21.04 74.52
CA THR A 5 -29.79 -21.23 73.09
C THR A 5 -28.52 -20.45 72.76
N PHE A 6 -27.42 -21.15 72.47
CA PHE A 6 -26.20 -20.56 71.92
C PHE A 6 -26.38 -20.44 70.40
N ILE A 7 -26.53 -19.22 69.89
CA ILE A 7 -26.54 -18.95 68.45
C ILE A 7 -25.09 -18.79 68.01
N SER A 8 -24.53 -19.83 67.39
CA SER A 8 -23.24 -19.77 66.71
C SER A 8 -23.41 -18.96 65.43
N CYS A 9 -22.93 -17.71 65.43
CA CYS A 9 -22.89 -16.88 64.23
C CYS A 9 -21.69 -17.34 63.38
N MET A 10 -21.97 -18.22 62.41
CA MET A 10 -20.99 -18.69 61.44
C MET A 10 -20.69 -17.51 60.50
N LEU A 11 -19.55 -16.85 60.72
CA LEU A 11 -19.07 -15.75 59.88
C LEU A 11 -18.72 -16.33 58.49
N TYR A 12 -19.69 -16.31 57.58
CA TYR A 12 -19.49 -16.67 56.19
C TYR A 12 -18.65 -15.57 55.55
N CYS A 13 -17.33 -15.78 55.49
CA CYS A 13 -16.43 -14.90 54.76
C CYS A 13 -16.70 -15.12 53.26
N CYS A 14 -17.65 -14.36 52.70
CA CYS A 14 -17.85 -14.31 51.26
C CYS A 14 -16.57 -13.76 50.62
N LEU A 15 -15.88 -14.59 49.85
CA LEU A 15 -14.77 -14.16 49.00
C LEU A 15 -15.33 -13.25 47.89
N TYR A 16 -15.37 -11.95 48.15
CA TYR A 16 -15.61 -10.96 47.09
C TYR A 16 -14.32 -10.83 46.30
N ASN A 17 -14.30 -11.34 45.07
CA ASN A 17 -13.28 -10.97 44.10
C ASN A 17 -13.51 -9.50 43.76
N GLY A 18 -12.67 -8.62 44.31
CA GLY A 18 -12.78 -7.18 44.07
C GLY A 18 -12.34 -6.84 42.64
N GLN A 19 -13.28 -6.36 41.82
CA GLN A 19 -12.96 -5.75 40.53
C GLN A 19 -12.41 -4.35 40.76
N VAL A 20 -11.46 -3.92 39.92
CA VAL A 20 -10.94 -2.56 39.95
C VAL A 20 -11.71 -1.71 38.95
N GLY A 21 -12.48 -0.75 39.46
CA GLY A 21 -13.09 0.31 38.66
C GLY A 21 -12.24 1.58 38.70
N ILE A 22 -11.86 2.11 37.55
CA ILE A 22 -11.28 3.45 37.44
C ILE A 22 -12.33 4.35 36.79
N GLN A 23 -12.78 5.36 37.54
CA GLN A 23 -13.87 6.28 37.14
C GLN A 23 -15.21 5.55 36.87
N THR A 24 -15.43 4.38 37.49
CA THR A 24 -16.70 3.65 37.49
C THR A 24 -16.91 2.97 38.85
N ALA A 25 -18.09 3.12 39.45
CA ALA A 25 -18.47 2.44 40.70
C ALA A 25 -19.10 1.05 40.45
N THR A 26 -19.42 0.75 39.20
CA THR A 26 -19.98 -0.53 38.74
C THR A 26 -19.12 -1.06 37.59
N PRO A 27 -17.92 -1.61 37.87
CA PRO A 27 -17.14 -2.30 36.86
C PRO A 27 -17.98 -3.37 36.16
N ASP A 28 -17.75 -3.59 34.87
CA ASP A 28 -18.39 -4.69 34.15
C ASP A 28 -18.13 -6.03 34.88
N PRO A 29 -19.15 -6.89 35.12
CA PRO A 29 -18.98 -8.16 35.84
C PRO A 29 -17.96 -9.13 35.23
N SER A 30 -17.63 -8.97 33.94
CA SER A 30 -16.62 -9.78 33.25
C SER A 30 -15.19 -9.24 33.37
N ALA A 31 -15.01 -8.01 33.89
CA ALA A 31 -13.72 -7.34 33.95
C ALA A 31 -13.07 -7.46 35.33
N VAL A 32 -11.77 -7.75 35.36
CA VAL A 32 -10.95 -7.57 36.58
C VAL A 32 -10.53 -6.11 36.73
N LEU A 33 -10.36 -5.38 35.61
CA LEU A 33 -10.11 -3.94 35.55
C LEU A 33 -11.05 -3.32 34.50
N ASP A 34 -11.89 -2.38 34.90
CA ASP A 34 -12.76 -1.59 34.03
C ASP A 34 -12.39 -0.10 34.16
N VAL A 35 -12.02 0.52 33.03
CA VAL A 35 -11.61 1.92 32.96
C VAL A 35 -12.60 2.67 32.09
N LYS A 36 -13.31 3.64 32.67
CA LYS A 36 -14.23 4.50 31.91
C LYS A 36 -13.73 5.94 31.86
N ALA A 37 -14.01 6.61 30.75
CA ALA A 37 -13.89 8.05 30.64
C ALA A 37 -15.31 8.61 30.48
N PRO A 38 -15.97 9.11 31.55
CA PRO A 38 -17.38 9.52 31.48
C PRO A 38 -17.69 10.56 30.39
N LEU A 39 -16.70 11.38 30.03
CA LEU A 39 -16.78 12.38 28.96
C LEU A 39 -16.13 11.93 27.64
N ASN A 40 -15.71 10.67 27.54
CA ASN A 40 -15.02 10.08 26.39
C ASN A 40 -13.78 10.88 25.92
N ASN A 41 -13.10 11.56 26.85
CA ASN A 41 -11.98 12.47 26.56
C ASN A 41 -10.64 12.03 27.20
N LYS A 42 -10.57 10.79 27.68
CA LYS A 42 -9.38 10.21 28.33
C LYS A 42 -9.19 8.77 27.83
N GLY A 43 -7.97 8.28 27.91
CA GLY A 43 -7.60 6.90 27.56
C GLY A 43 -6.67 6.27 28.59
N VAL A 44 -6.13 5.10 28.24
CA VAL A 44 -5.16 4.37 29.06
C VAL A 44 -3.78 4.49 28.42
N LEU A 45 -2.79 4.93 29.20
CA LEU A 45 -1.38 4.87 28.79
C LEU A 45 -0.81 3.50 29.17
N ILE A 46 -0.49 2.71 28.15
CA ILE A 46 0.27 1.45 28.27
C ILE A 46 1.77 1.81 28.15
N PRO A 47 2.69 1.11 28.87
CA PRO A 47 4.12 1.43 28.84
C PRO A 47 4.69 1.53 27.42
N LEU A 48 5.37 2.65 27.15
CA LEU A 48 6.03 2.93 25.88
C LEU A 48 7.51 2.53 25.98
N LEU A 49 7.92 1.53 25.19
CA LEU A 49 9.26 0.92 25.27
C LEU A 49 9.88 0.77 23.88
N THR A 50 11.20 0.87 23.79
CA THR A 50 11.95 0.50 22.57
C THR A 50 11.94 -1.01 22.38
N THR A 51 12.18 -1.49 21.16
CA THR A 51 12.29 -2.94 20.87
C THR A 51 13.32 -3.63 21.76
N ALA A 52 14.46 -2.98 22.03
CA ALA A 52 15.49 -3.50 22.90
C ALA A 52 14.99 -3.67 24.35
N GLN A 53 14.24 -2.68 24.86
CA GLN A 53 13.64 -2.75 26.20
C GLN A 53 12.56 -3.84 26.29
N ILE A 54 11.74 -4.00 25.25
CA ILE A 54 10.71 -5.04 25.19
C ILE A 54 11.35 -6.44 25.22
N ASN A 55 12.42 -6.65 24.44
CA ASN A 55 13.15 -7.91 24.42
C ASN A 55 13.91 -8.20 25.73
N ALA A 56 14.23 -7.17 26.50
CA ALA A 56 14.91 -7.29 27.79
C ALA A 56 13.96 -7.57 28.97
N ILE A 57 12.62 -7.57 28.76
CA ILE A 57 11.67 -7.91 29.81
C ILE A 57 11.92 -9.37 30.23
N SER A 58 12.29 -9.58 31.50
CA SER A 58 12.52 -10.91 32.05
C SER A 58 11.20 -11.60 32.37
N ASN A 59 11.03 -12.85 31.90
CA ASN A 59 9.84 -13.69 32.14
C ASN A 59 8.50 -12.99 31.86
N PRO A 60 8.28 -12.36 30.70
CA PRO A 60 7.04 -11.62 30.43
C PRO A 60 5.84 -12.58 30.44
N ALA A 61 4.73 -12.18 31.05
CA ALA A 61 3.51 -12.99 31.03
C ALA A 61 2.98 -13.17 29.60
N THR A 62 2.34 -14.30 29.32
CA THR A 62 1.49 -14.44 28.12
C THR A 62 0.36 -13.41 28.21
N GLY A 63 0.10 -12.70 27.11
CA GLY A 63 -0.89 -11.62 27.05
C GLY A 63 -0.37 -10.26 27.54
N LEU A 64 0.89 -10.14 27.96
CA LEU A 64 1.47 -8.86 28.35
C LEU A 64 1.42 -7.87 27.18
N MET A 65 0.92 -6.66 27.44
CA MET A 65 0.75 -5.58 26.45
C MET A 65 1.74 -4.45 26.71
N VAL A 66 2.40 -3.98 25.65
CA VAL A 66 3.30 -2.81 25.66
C VAL A 66 3.09 -2.00 24.38
N ILE A 67 3.49 -0.73 24.36
CA ILE A 67 3.58 0.06 23.11
C ILE A 67 5.03 0.10 22.66
N ASN A 68 5.29 -0.28 21.40
CA ASN A 68 6.62 -0.11 20.83
C ASN A 68 6.84 1.36 20.42
N SER A 69 7.91 1.99 20.88
CA SER A 69 8.19 3.41 20.61
C SER A 69 8.55 3.70 19.15
N SER A 70 9.03 2.70 18.41
CA SER A 70 9.41 2.83 17.02
C SER A 70 8.20 2.66 16.09
N SER A 71 7.38 1.62 16.29
CA SER A 71 6.19 1.40 15.45
C SER A 71 4.92 2.10 15.93
N ARG A 72 4.90 2.60 17.19
CA ARG A 72 3.72 3.23 17.83
C ARG A 72 2.49 2.32 17.91
N LEU A 73 2.69 1.00 17.81
CA LEU A 73 1.64 -0.01 17.88
C LEU A 73 1.67 -0.77 19.21
N ILE A 74 0.53 -1.36 19.57
CA ILE A 74 0.43 -2.31 20.68
C ILE A 74 1.15 -3.60 20.28
N TRP A 75 1.99 -4.10 21.18
CA TRP A 75 2.62 -5.41 21.10
C TRP A 75 2.05 -6.32 22.18
N ILE A 76 1.72 -7.57 21.84
CA ILE A 76 1.26 -8.59 22.78
C ILE A 76 2.26 -9.75 22.80
N ASN A 77 2.66 -10.19 24.00
CA ASN A 77 3.36 -11.46 24.14
C ASN A 77 2.40 -12.63 23.93
N THR A 78 2.46 -13.28 22.77
CA THR A 78 1.66 -14.46 22.43
C THR A 78 2.39 -15.78 22.72
N GLY A 79 3.64 -15.70 23.19
CA GLY A 79 4.44 -16.85 23.64
C GLY A 79 4.22 -17.16 25.10
N THR A 80 5.14 -17.93 25.69
CA THR A 80 5.16 -18.21 27.14
C THR A 80 6.12 -17.27 27.86
N SER A 81 6.15 -17.29 29.19
CA SER A 81 7.14 -16.50 29.93
C SER A 81 8.58 -16.98 29.75
N ALA A 82 8.78 -18.26 29.45
CA ALA A 82 10.10 -18.81 29.15
C ALA A 82 10.56 -18.51 27.71
N VAL A 83 9.61 -18.43 26.77
CA VAL A 83 9.87 -18.17 25.35
C VAL A 83 8.88 -17.11 24.85
N PRO A 84 9.16 -15.82 25.09
CA PRO A 84 8.28 -14.76 24.63
C PRO A 84 8.21 -14.68 23.11
N ARG A 85 7.02 -14.38 22.61
CA ARG A 85 6.79 -14.09 21.19
C ARG A 85 5.95 -12.84 21.06
N TRP A 86 6.61 -11.72 20.84
CA TRP A 86 5.98 -10.43 20.66
C TRP A 86 5.36 -10.30 19.27
N VAL A 87 4.08 -9.95 19.22
CA VAL A 87 3.31 -9.75 17.99
C VAL A 87 2.75 -8.33 17.99
N GLU A 88 2.92 -7.61 16.88
CA GLU A 88 2.28 -6.32 16.68
C GLU A 88 0.79 -6.51 16.42
N VAL A 89 -0.04 -5.82 17.21
CA VAL A 89 -1.47 -5.71 16.94
C VAL A 89 -1.65 -4.53 16.00
N SER A 90 -1.84 -4.85 14.72
CA SER A 90 -2.13 -3.87 13.69
C SER A 90 -3.46 -4.19 13.04
N THR A 91 -4.25 -3.17 12.75
CA THR A 91 -5.45 -3.28 11.88
C THR A 91 -5.08 -3.36 10.40
N THR A 92 -3.78 -3.37 10.08
CA THR A 92 -3.33 -3.72 8.75
C THR A 92 -3.62 -5.21 8.56
N LEU A 93 -4.82 -5.54 8.08
CA LEU A 93 -4.96 -6.70 7.25
C LEU A 93 -3.87 -6.55 6.20
N LYS A 94 -2.85 -7.41 6.25
CA LYS A 94 -1.95 -7.60 5.12
C LYS A 94 -2.82 -8.26 4.06
N SER A 95 -3.71 -7.47 3.45
CA SER A 95 -4.53 -7.90 2.34
C SER A 95 -3.54 -8.36 1.29
N ALA A 96 -3.80 -9.52 0.67
CA ALA A 96 -3.04 -9.91 -0.49
C ALA A 96 -3.10 -8.72 -1.46
N ALA A 97 -1.93 -8.27 -1.93
CA ALA A 97 -1.84 -7.14 -2.81
C ALA A 97 -2.74 -7.43 -4.03
N THR A 98 -3.81 -6.66 -4.15
CA THR A 98 -4.82 -6.78 -5.18
C THR A 98 -4.38 -5.95 -6.37
N THR A 99 -4.53 -6.49 -7.57
CA THR A 99 -4.25 -5.73 -8.79
C THR A 99 -5.53 -5.19 -9.40
N SER A 100 -5.46 -4.00 -9.97
CA SER A 100 -6.53 -3.43 -10.80
C SER A 100 -5.94 -2.99 -12.12
N SER A 101 -6.48 -3.51 -13.22
CA SER A 101 -6.02 -3.24 -14.58
C SER A 101 -7.07 -2.44 -15.35
N PHE A 102 -6.59 -1.46 -16.10
CA PHE A 102 -7.39 -0.59 -16.96
C PHE A 102 -6.75 -0.60 -18.34
N SER A 103 -7.57 -0.72 -19.39
CA SER A 103 -7.10 -0.85 -20.77
C SER A 103 -7.82 0.13 -21.66
N SER A 104 -7.12 0.66 -22.68
CA SER A 104 -7.75 1.42 -23.76
C SER A 104 -8.62 0.55 -24.67
N GLY A 105 -8.49 -0.78 -24.58
CA GLY A 105 -8.91 -1.68 -25.65
C GLY A 105 -8.06 -1.45 -26.91
N THR A 106 -8.59 -1.87 -28.06
CA THR A 106 -7.95 -1.67 -29.36
C THR A 106 -8.09 -0.21 -29.81
N LEU A 107 -6.98 0.38 -30.20
CA LEU A 107 -6.89 1.71 -30.77
C LEU A 107 -6.38 1.65 -32.22
N SER A 108 -6.58 2.74 -32.95
CA SER A 108 -6.02 2.98 -34.28
C SER A 108 -5.67 4.46 -34.40
N LEU A 109 -4.86 4.96 -33.46
CA LEU A 109 -4.46 6.36 -33.40
C LEU A 109 -3.17 6.55 -34.18
N ALA A 110 -3.26 7.21 -35.34
CA ALA A 110 -2.11 7.53 -36.16
C ALA A 110 -1.19 8.52 -35.42
N ILE A 111 0.09 8.19 -35.35
CA ILE A 111 1.13 9.04 -34.80
C ILE A 111 1.60 9.97 -35.94
N PRO A 112 1.43 11.29 -35.83
CA PRO A 112 1.82 12.23 -36.87
C PRO A 112 3.34 12.39 -36.94
N ASN A 113 3.89 12.23 -38.14
CA ASN A 113 5.30 12.43 -38.49
C ASN A 113 5.80 13.84 -38.12
N ASN A 114 6.96 13.91 -37.48
CA ASN A 114 7.65 15.15 -37.09
C ASN A 114 6.73 16.20 -36.48
N ASN A 115 6.02 15.82 -35.42
CA ASN A 115 5.03 16.66 -34.77
C ASN A 115 5.21 16.65 -33.26
N ALA A 116 5.82 17.72 -32.74
CA ALA A 116 6.07 17.93 -31.31
C ALA A 116 4.81 17.88 -30.41
N THR A 117 3.60 18.01 -30.97
CA THR A 117 2.36 17.81 -30.20
C THR A 117 2.06 16.32 -30.01
N GLY A 118 2.29 15.51 -31.05
CA GLY A 118 2.03 14.08 -31.07
C GLY A 118 0.55 13.73 -30.87
N ILE A 119 0.30 12.55 -30.34
CA ILE A 119 -1.02 12.08 -29.91
C ILE A 119 -1.09 11.94 -28.40
N SER A 120 -2.31 11.92 -27.88
CA SER A 120 -2.58 11.60 -26.47
C SER A 120 -3.84 10.75 -26.38
N HIS A 121 -3.80 9.72 -25.53
CA HIS A 121 -4.97 8.93 -25.18
C HIS A 121 -5.07 8.79 -23.67
N ALA A 122 -6.26 8.99 -23.12
CA ALA A 122 -6.51 8.88 -21.68
C ALA A 122 -7.24 7.59 -21.31
N ILE A 123 -6.83 6.95 -20.23
CA ILE A 123 -7.58 5.89 -19.54
C ILE A 123 -8.08 6.46 -18.22
N ASN A 124 -9.40 6.36 -18.00
CA ASN A 124 -10.01 6.76 -16.74
C ASN A 124 -9.87 5.63 -15.70
N VAL A 125 -9.08 5.89 -14.66
CA VAL A 125 -8.83 4.97 -13.54
C VAL A 125 -9.75 5.34 -12.38
N THR A 126 -10.51 4.38 -11.88
CA THR A 126 -11.45 4.57 -10.77
C THR A 126 -11.47 3.37 -9.84
N GLY A 127 -11.94 3.58 -8.60
CA GLY A 127 -12.18 2.49 -7.66
C GLY A 127 -10.95 2.00 -6.90
N ILE A 128 -9.77 2.64 -7.07
CA ILE A 128 -8.59 2.25 -6.30
C ILE A 128 -8.58 3.01 -4.96
N PRO A 129 -8.54 2.33 -3.81
CA PRO A 129 -8.49 2.98 -2.50
C PRO A 129 -7.26 3.90 -2.35
N LYS A 130 -7.44 5.12 -1.84
CA LYS A 130 -6.37 6.13 -1.73
C LYS A 130 -5.23 5.71 -0.77
N THR A 131 -5.53 4.90 0.24
CA THR A 131 -4.57 4.46 1.25
C THR A 131 -4.93 3.04 1.69
N LEU A 132 -3.93 2.18 1.75
CA LEU A 132 -4.06 0.77 2.17
C LEU A 132 -3.70 0.62 3.63
N SER A 133 -2.75 1.43 4.09
CA SER A 133 -2.39 1.63 5.49
C SER A 133 -1.75 3.01 5.69
N LEU A 134 -1.36 3.34 6.92
CA LEU A 134 -0.63 4.58 7.21
C LEU A 134 0.72 4.70 6.48
N THR A 135 1.26 3.60 5.97
CA THR A 135 2.58 3.55 5.30
C THR A 135 2.55 2.89 3.93
N ASP A 136 1.37 2.46 3.44
CA ASP A 136 1.24 1.77 2.16
C ASP A 136 0.14 2.41 1.31
N TYR A 137 0.48 2.64 0.05
CA TYR A 137 -0.33 3.35 -0.93
C TYR A 137 -0.27 2.62 -2.27
N PRO A 138 -1.33 2.72 -3.10
CA PRO A 138 -1.36 2.12 -4.42
C PRO A 138 -0.18 2.59 -5.29
N LYS A 139 0.38 1.66 -6.07
CA LYS A 139 1.50 1.93 -6.99
C LYS A 139 1.23 1.32 -8.34
N ILE A 140 1.79 1.90 -9.40
CA ILE A 140 1.77 1.29 -10.73
C ILE A 140 2.60 0.01 -10.68
N SER A 141 2.01 -1.12 -11.06
CA SER A 141 2.70 -2.40 -11.22
C SER A 141 3.21 -2.60 -12.65
N GLN A 142 2.48 -2.09 -13.65
CA GLN A 142 2.92 -2.12 -15.05
C GLN A 142 2.14 -1.14 -15.93
N VAL A 143 2.80 -0.70 -17.01
CA VAL A 143 2.17 -0.05 -18.17
C VAL A 143 2.57 -0.81 -19.42
N CYS A 144 1.61 -1.38 -20.14
CA CYS A 144 1.89 -2.13 -21.36
C CYS A 144 1.33 -1.39 -22.57
N LEU A 145 2.05 -1.42 -23.71
CA LEU A 145 1.63 -0.76 -24.94
C LEU A 145 1.98 -1.57 -26.18
N ASN A 146 1.29 -1.23 -27.28
CA ASN A 146 1.58 -1.71 -28.62
C ASN A 146 1.60 -0.53 -29.59
N ILE A 147 2.73 -0.29 -30.23
CA ILE A 147 2.91 0.75 -31.25
C ILE A 147 3.55 0.11 -32.48
N THR A 148 2.94 0.35 -33.64
CA THR A 148 3.61 0.06 -34.92
C THR A 148 4.36 1.30 -35.37
N HIS A 149 5.66 1.21 -35.63
CA HIS A 149 6.50 2.29 -36.15
C HIS A 149 7.67 1.69 -36.95
N THR A 150 8.20 2.43 -37.92
CA THR A 150 9.29 1.99 -38.80
C THR A 150 10.67 2.54 -38.42
N TYR A 151 10.73 3.29 -37.31
CA TYR A 151 11.97 3.80 -36.72
C TYR A 151 11.73 4.16 -35.25
N ASP A 152 12.03 3.25 -34.32
CA ASP A 152 11.59 3.39 -32.92
C ASP A 152 12.28 4.54 -32.17
N ALA A 153 13.49 4.92 -32.58
CA ALA A 153 14.22 6.05 -32.00
C ALA A 153 13.69 7.44 -32.41
N ASP A 154 12.59 7.51 -33.18
CA ASP A 154 11.88 8.76 -33.43
C ASP A 154 10.83 9.05 -32.35
N LEU A 155 10.57 8.09 -31.44
CA LEU A 155 9.42 8.12 -30.55
C LEU A 155 9.75 8.53 -29.12
N ASP A 156 9.08 9.60 -28.67
CA ASP A 156 8.94 9.96 -27.27
C ASP A 156 7.64 9.43 -26.68
N ILE A 157 7.74 8.60 -25.65
CA ILE A 157 6.61 7.98 -24.96
C ILE A 157 6.58 8.48 -23.51
N THR A 158 5.57 9.28 -23.19
CA THR A 158 5.39 9.90 -21.86
C THR A 158 4.09 9.41 -21.20
N LEU A 159 4.16 9.12 -19.91
CA LEU A 159 2.98 8.85 -19.07
C LEU A 159 2.70 10.04 -18.15
N ILE A 160 1.49 10.57 -18.21
CA ILE A 160 1.04 11.74 -17.45
C ILE A 160 -0.01 11.32 -16.41
N ALA A 161 0.19 11.75 -15.17
CA ALA A 161 -0.70 11.47 -14.04
C ALA A 161 -2.03 12.24 -14.13
N PRO A 162 -3.05 11.83 -13.36
CA PRO A 162 -4.36 12.49 -13.32
C PRO A 162 -4.35 13.96 -12.87
N ASP A 163 -3.29 14.42 -12.22
CA ASP A 163 -3.12 15.83 -11.85
C ASP A 163 -2.80 16.73 -13.05
N GLY A 164 -2.48 16.14 -14.22
CA GLY A 164 -2.14 16.82 -15.45
C GLY A 164 -0.77 17.52 -15.46
N THR A 165 0.03 17.39 -14.39
CA THR A 165 1.31 18.09 -14.22
C THR A 165 2.48 17.18 -13.91
N THR A 166 2.24 16.05 -13.24
CA THR A 166 3.27 15.03 -12.99
C THR A 166 3.33 14.08 -14.18
N PHE A 167 4.52 13.87 -14.74
CA PHE A 167 4.74 12.92 -15.82
C PHE A 167 6.10 12.23 -15.69
N ILE A 168 6.24 11.10 -16.39
CA ILE A 168 7.51 10.38 -16.54
C ILE A 168 7.74 10.00 -18.00
N THR A 169 9.00 9.91 -18.39
CA THR A 169 9.42 9.31 -19.67
C THR A 169 9.47 7.79 -19.52
N LEU A 170 8.72 7.10 -20.38
CA LEU A 170 8.79 5.64 -20.49
C LEU A 170 9.92 5.21 -21.42
N SER A 171 10.02 5.87 -22.59
CA SER A 171 11.05 5.70 -23.63
C SER A 171 11.19 7.02 -24.38
N ASP A 172 12.41 7.42 -24.71
CA ASP A 172 12.82 8.61 -25.45
C ASP A 172 14.03 8.20 -26.31
N ASP A 173 13.91 8.36 -27.63
CA ASP A 173 14.92 8.02 -28.64
C ASP A 173 15.55 6.62 -28.57
N ASN A 174 14.81 5.60 -28.10
CA ASN A 174 15.33 4.22 -27.98
C ASN A 174 14.94 3.33 -29.16
N GLY A 175 15.84 2.42 -29.52
CA GLY A 175 15.58 1.32 -30.47
C GLY A 175 16.32 1.43 -31.79
N ASP A 176 17.11 2.50 -31.96
CA ASP A 176 17.84 2.84 -33.19
C ASP A 176 16.90 2.77 -34.42
N ASP A 177 17.37 2.19 -35.53
CA ASP A 177 16.63 1.97 -36.78
C ASP A 177 15.66 0.78 -36.72
N GLY A 178 15.41 0.24 -35.54
CA GLY A 178 14.52 -0.88 -35.36
C GLY A 178 13.04 -0.49 -35.30
N ASN A 179 12.18 -1.50 -35.28
CA ASN A 179 10.75 -1.33 -35.52
C ASN A 179 9.87 -1.91 -34.41
N ASN A 180 8.87 -1.13 -34.02
CA ASN A 180 7.72 -1.48 -33.21
C ASN A 180 7.99 -1.77 -31.73
N TYR A 181 7.03 -1.31 -30.93
CA TYR A 181 6.81 -1.75 -29.57
C TYR A 181 5.71 -2.81 -29.58
N THR A 182 6.06 -4.09 -29.39
CA THR A 182 5.14 -5.23 -29.47
C THR A 182 5.00 -5.92 -28.12
N ASN A 183 3.84 -5.79 -27.48
CA ASN A 183 3.61 -6.26 -26.11
C ASN A 183 4.72 -5.79 -25.14
N THR A 184 5.12 -4.52 -25.29
CA THR A 184 6.13 -3.91 -24.43
C THR A 184 5.47 -3.50 -23.12
N CYS A 185 6.04 -3.92 -21.99
CA CYS A 185 5.53 -3.62 -20.66
C CYS A 185 6.60 -2.95 -19.80
N PHE A 186 6.38 -1.71 -19.42
CA PHE A 186 7.19 -1.00 -18.44
C PHE A 186 6.81 -1.43 -17.02
N LYS A 187 7.79 -1.79 -16.19
CA LYS A 187 7.60 -2.27 -14.82
C LYS A 187 8.53 -1.56 -13.85
N PRO A 188 8.15 -1.44 -12.56
CA PRO A 188 9.05 -0.91 -11.53
C PRO A 188 10.26 -1.84 -11.27
N VAL A 189 10.14 -3.12 -11.65
CA VAL A 189 11.22 -4.11 -11.59
C VAL A 189 11.18 -4.94 -12.88
N ALA A 190 12.25 -4.89 -13.66
CA ALA A 190 12.47 -5.69 -14.85
C ALA A 190 13.95 -6.03 -15.00
N GLY A 191 14.27 -7.05 -15.80
CA GLY A 191 15.65 -7.50 -16.01
C GLY A 191 16.49 -6.61 -16.93
N MET A 192 15.85 -5.69 -17.66
CA MET A 192 16.48 -4.85 -18.68
C MET A 192 15.87 -3.45 -18.64
N SER A 193 16.70 -2.42 -18.81
CA SER A 193 16.22 -1.05 -19.06
C SER A 193 15.86 -0.88 -20.53
N ILE A 194 14.87 -0.04 -20.84
CA ILE A 194 14.52 0.28 -22.22
C ILE A 194 15.71 0.85 -23.01
N LEU A 195 16.60 1.60 -22.34
CA LEU A 195 17.84 2.17 -22.88
C LEU A 195 18.84 1.12 -23.39
N SER A 196 18.69 -0.13 -22.96
CA SER A 196 19.55 -1.25 -23.38
C SER A 196 18.77 -2.34 -24.10
N GLY A 197 17.48 -2.12 -24.34
CA GLY A 197 16.66 -2.99 -25.16
C GLY A 197 16.98 -2.78 -26.64
N ALA A 198 16.55 -3.74 -27.46
CA ALA A 198 16.61 -3.64 -28.90
C ALA A 198 15.22 -3.90 -29.47
N ALA A 199 14.90 -3.20 -30.56
CA ALA A 199 13.65 -3.40 -31.25
C ALA A 199 13.64 -4.73 -32.05
N PRO A 200 12.46 -5.36 -32.28
CA PRO A 200 11.16 -4.96 -31.76
C PRO A 200 11.09 -5.09 -30.24
N PHE A 201 10.73 -4.02 -29.54
CA PHE A 201 10.69 -4.03 -28.09
C PHE A 201 9.60 -4.96 -27.61
N THR A 202 9.98 -6.12 -27.08
CA THR A 202 9.05 -7.16 -26.66
C THR A 202 9.36 -7.61 -25.24
N GLY A 203 8.34 -7.68 -24.38
CA GLY A 203 8.50 -8.14 -23.00
C GLY A 203 8.58 -6.99 -22.00
N SER A 204 9.29 -7.21 -20.89
CA SER A 204 9.28 -6.29 -19.74
C SER A 204 10.56 -5.47 -19.64
N PHE A 205 10.42 -4.15 -19.50
CA PHE A 205 11.53 -3.20 -19.39
C PHE A 205 11.36 -2.28 -18.18
N LEU A 206 12.47 -1.77 -17.63
CA LEU A 206 12.44 -0.60 -16.76
C LEU A 206 12.22 0.64 -17.64
N PRO A 207 11.30 1.54 -17.28
CA PRO A 207 11.21 2.84 -17.95
C PRO A 207 12.46 3.66 -17.66
N GLU A 208 12.69 4.70 -18.46
CA GLU A 208 13.78 5.65 -18.21
C GLU A 208 13.63 6.37 -16.88
N VAL A 209 12.41 6.86 -16.60
CA VAL A 209 12.09 7.50 -15.33
C VAL A 209 11.20 6.57 -14.51
N PRO A 210 11.59 6.18 -13.28
CA PRO A 210 10.83 5.22 -12.47
C PRO A 210 9.43 5.70 -12.07
N PHE A 211 8.47 4.78 -11.99
CA PHE A 211 7.10 5.06 -11.52
C PHE A 211 7.00 5.62 -10.10
N SER A 212 8.08 5.52 -9.31
CA SER A 212 8.14 6.08 -7.96
C SER A 212 7.88 7.59 -7.90
N THR A 213 8.01 8.30 -9.02
CA THR A 213 7.63 9.71 -9.16
C THR A 213 6.16 9.97 -8.81
N PHE A 214 5.28 8.98 -9.00
CA PHE A 214 3.85 9.09 -8.70
C PHE A 214 3.48 8.65 -7.27
N ASN A 215 4.47 8.24 -6.45
CA ASN A 215 4.20 7.69 -5.13
C ASN A 215 3.50 8.71 -4.21
N GLY A 216 2.43 8.25 -3.54
CA GLY A 216 1.65 9.05 -2.59
C GLY A 216 0.63 10.01 -3.24
N GLN A 217 0.58 10.08 -4.58
CA GLN A 217 -0.43 10.86 -5.29
C GLN A 217 -1.80 10.15 -5.31
N ASN A 218 -2.86 10.89 -5.63
CA ASN A 218 -4.15 10.28 -5.94
C ASN A 218 -4.10 9.69 -7.35
N ILE A 219 -4.16 8.37 -7.46
CA ILE A 219 -4.04 7.67 -8.74
C ILE A 219 -5.37 7.49 -9.49
N ASN A 220 -6.51 7.85 -8.88
CA ASN A 220 -7.79 7.83 -9.60
C ASN A 220 -7.95 9.10 -10.44
N GLY A 221 -8.36 8.92 -11.68
CA GLY A 221 -8.58 9.95 -12.68
C GLY A 221 -7.97 9.56 -14.03
N ASN A 222 -7.78 10.55 -14.91
CA ASN A 222 -7.34 10.30 -16.27
C ASN A 222 -5.82 10.17 -16.34
N TRP A 223 -5.32 8.95 -16.54
CA TRP A 223 -3.94 8.73 -16.93
C TRP A 223 -3.81 8.90 -18.43
N THR A 224 -2.85 9.70 -18.87
CA THR A 224 -2.68 9.99 -20.31
C THR A 224 -1.36 9.43 -20.79
N LEU A 225 -1.41 8.58 -21.82
CA LEU A 225 -0.24 8.21 -22.61
C LEU A 225 -0.10 9.20 -23.75
N LYS A 226 1.04 9.90 -23.81
CA LYS A 226 1.43 10.78 -24.91
C LYS A 226 2.51 10.08 -25.73
N VAL A 227 2.35 10.10 -27.04
CA VAL A 227 3.34 9.59 -27.99
C VAL A 227 3.62 10.68 -29.01
N VAL A 228 4.87 11.07 -29.13
CA VAL A 228 5.36 12.05 -30.12
C VAL A 228 6.32 11.33 -31.03
N ASP A 229 6.21 11.61 -32.33
CA ASP A 229 7.22 11.32 -33.33
C ASP A 229 7.83 12.68 -33.68
N ASP A 230 9.09 12.89 -33.33
CA ASP A 230 9.76 14.19 -33.45
C ASP A 230 10.79 14.24 -34.60
N ALA A 231 10.87 13.17 -35.39
CA ALA A 231 11.73 13.06 -36.55
C ALA A 231 10.92 12.92 -37.85
N ALA A 232 11.60 13.10 -38.97
CA ALA A 232 10.94 13.10 -40.28
C ALA A 232 10.99 11.73 -40.94
N GLN A 233 9.96 11.46 -41.76
CA GLN A 233 9.81 10.38 -42.77
C GLN A 233 8.96 9.21 -42.32
N ASP A 234 9.04 8.83 -41.06
CA ASP A 234 8.31 7.69 -40.53
C ASP A 234 6.96 8.11 -39.94
N THR A 235 6.07 7.13 -39.80
CA THR A 235 4.79 7.31 -39.11
C THR A 235 4.46 6.01 -38.40
N GLY A 236 3.63 6.11 -37.38
CA GLY A 236 3.15 4.93 -36.69
C GLY A 236 1.70 4.96 -36.29
N THR A 237 1.33 3.98 -35.49
CA THR A 237 0.01 3.87 -34.90
C THR A 237 0.11 3.30 -33.51
N LEU A 238 -0.48 4.01 -32.54
CA LEU A 238 -0.77 3.45 -31.23
C LEU A 238 -1.98 2.53 -31.36
N THR A 239 -1.77 1.24 -31.13
CA THR A 239 -2.77 0.18 -31.32
C THR A 239 -3.43 -0.25 -30.01
N GLY A 240 -2.87 0.14 -28.87
CA GLY A 240 -3.49 -0.04 -27.55
C GLY A 240 -2.48 0.08 -26.42
N TRP A 241 -2.99 0.36 -25.23
CA TRP A 241 -2.19 0.35 -24.01
C TRP A 241 -3.05 0.04 -22.78
N SER A 242 -2.38 -0.32 -21.68
CA SER A 242 -3.00 -0.58 -20.39
C SER A 242 -2.12 -0.10 -19.25
N ILE A 243 -2.74 0.15 -18.11
CA ILE A 243 -2.09 0.50 -16.86
C ILE A 243 -2.66 -0.38 -15.74
N GLU A 244 -1.79 -0.89 -14.90
CA GLU A 244 -2.14 -1.73 -13.75
C GLU A 244 -1.57 -1.14 -12.46
N PHE A 245 -2.36 -1.26 -11.40
CA PHE A 245 -1.99 -0.83 -10.07
C PHE A 245 -2.02 -1.99 -9.09
N GLN A 246 -1.01 -2.06 -8.24
CA GLN A 246 -0.98 -2.89 -7.05
C GLN A 246 -1.48 -2.07 -5.85
N HIS A 247 -2.43 -2.62 -5.11
CA HIS A 247 -3.01 -2.02 -3.93
C HIS A 247 -3.58 -3.05 -2.96
#